data_AF-A0A8X7CJJ1-F1
#
_entry.id   AF-A0A8X7CJJ1-F1
#
_cell.length_a   1.000
_cell.length_b   1.000
_cell.length_c   1.000
_cell.angle_alpha   90.00
_cell.angle_beta   90.00
_cell.angle_gamma   90.00
#
_symmetry.space_group_name_H-M   'P 1'
#
loop_
_entity.id
_entity.type
_entity.pdbx_description
1 polymer ?
#
loop_
_entity_poly.entity_id
_entity_poly.type
_entity_poly.pdbx_seq_one_letter_code
_entity_poly.pdbx_strand_id
1 'polypeptide(L)'
;MKSEFVADAWSNFSVFYVYCDLISPQIVGDTQAPLLRIVRTKGQDGETISQYYDRPQYLPLVRHSFETIQAELRLNSGDFVPFERGKVIIVLHFRIRQIL
;
A
#
# COMPACT_ATOMS: atom_id res chain seq x y z
N MET A 1 -32.69 -9.93 -3.77
CA MET A 1 -32.48 -9.81 -2.32
C MET A 1 -31.24 -8.95 -2.11
N LYS A 2 -31.41 -7.67 -1.75
CA LYS A 2 -30.29 -6.78 -1.41
C LYS A 2 -29.92 -7.04 0.05
N SER A 3 -28.64 -7.31 0.32
CA SER A 3 -28.12 -7.46 1.69
C SER A 3 -28.34 -6.17 2.49
N GLU A 4 -28.90 -6.28 3.69
CA GLU A 4 -29.12 -5.16 4.65
C GLU A 4 -27.83 -4.66 5.32
N PHE A 5 -26.68 -5.28 5.03
CA PHE A 5 -25.38 -4.88 5.57
C PHE A 5 -24.45 -4.46 4.44
N VAL A 6 -24.77 -3.34 3.78
CA VAL A 6 -23.79 -2.65 2.92
C VAL A 6 -22.90 -1.83 3.85
N ALA A 7 -21.76 -2.41 4.24
CA ALA A 7 -20.69 -1.63 4.84
C ALA A 7 -20.12 -0.70 3.75
N ASP A 8 -20.72 0.49 3.61
CA ASP A 8 -20.27 1.47 2.63
C ASP A 8 -19.06 2.23 3.19
N ALA A 9 -17.92 1.54 3.26
CA ALA A 9 -16.64 2.09 3.72
C ALA A 9 -16.03 3.12 2.75
N TRP A 10 -16.75 3.43 1.66
CA TRP A 10 -16.22 4.09 0.46
C TRP A 10 -16.37 5.61 0.43
N SER A 11 -17.28 6.22 1.19
CA SER A 11 -17.72 7.57 0.81
C SER A 11 -16.70 8.70 1.07
N ASN A 12 -15.68 8.53 1.93
CA ASN A 12 -14.87 9.67 2.40
C ASN A 12 -13.35 9.46 2.48
N PHE A 13 -12.79 8.35 1.98
CA PHE A 13 -11.33 8.11 2.07
C PHE A 13 -10.72 7.75 0.71
N SER A 14 -9.96 8.69 0.15
CA SER A 14 -9.01 8.37 -0.91
C SER A 14 -7.87 7.54 -0.31
N VAL A 15 -7.66 6.34 -0.85
CA VAL A 15 -6.60 5.43 -0.42
C VAL A 15 -5.73 5.05 -1.60
N PHE A 16 -4.42 4.94 -1.35
CA PHE A 16 -3.47 4.39 -2.30
C PHE A 16 -3.03 3.01 -1.84
N TYR A 17 -3.03 2.06 -2.77
CA TYR A 17 -2.47 0.74 -2.58
C TYR A 17 -1.03 0.77 -3.08
N VAL A 18 -0.09 0.53 -2.17
CA VAL A 18 1.34 0.46 -2.47
C VAL A 18 1.70 -1.01 -2.65
N TYR A 19 1.96 -1.41 -3.88
CA TYR A 19 2.48 -2.73 -4.23
C TYR A 19 4.01 -2.67 -4.29
N CYS A 20 4.66 -3.76 -3.92
CA CYS A 20 6.11 -3.88 -4.02
C CYS A 20 6.46 -5.31 -4.40
N ASP A 21 7.22 -5.48 -5.47
CA ASP A 21 7.55 -6.77 -6.06
C ASP A 21 8.39 -7.69 -5.15
N LEU A 22 8.96 -7.15 -4.07
CA LEU A 22 9.64 -7.92 -3.03
C LEU A 22 8.70 -8.59 -2.03
N ILE A 23 7.43 -8.20 -1.96
CA ILE A 23 6.50 -8.66 -0.93
C ILE A 23 5.86 -9.97 -1.36
N SER A 24 5.90 -10.99 -0.48
CA SER A 24 5.13 -12.22 -0.72
C SER A 24 3.63 -11.89 -0.79
N PRO A 25 2.84 -12.54 -1.67
CA PRO A 25 1.42 -12.23 -1.81
C PRO A 25 0.67 -12.21 -0.47
N GLN A 26 -0.10 -11.15 -0.25
CA GLN A 26 -0.98 -10.94 0.90
C GLN A 26 -2.43 -11.04 0.42
N ILE A 27 -3.33 -11.49 1.30
CA ILE A 27 -4.77 -11.48 1.02
C ILE A 27 -5.27 -10.04 1.07
N VAL A 28 -5.89 -9.57 -0.01
CA VAL A 28 -6.46 -8.22 -0.15
C VAL A 28 -7.84 -8.35 -0.78
N GLY A 29 -8.90 -8.17 0.01
CA GLY A 29 -10.25 -8.42 -0.46
C GLY A 29 -10.43 -9.88 -0.89
N ASP A 30 -10.75 -10.09 -2.16
CA ASP A 30 -10.96 -11.38 -2.81
C ASP A 30 -9.75 -11.89 -3.61
N THR A 31 -8.61 -11.18 -3.59
CA THR A 31 -7.40 -11.54 -4.34
C THR A 31 -6.16 -11.71 -3.45
N GLN A 32 -5.10 -12.30 -4.01
CA GLN A 32 -3.76 -12.30 -3.43
C GLN A 32 -2.83 -11.42 -4.27
N ALA A 33 -2.19 -10.45 -3.63
CA ALA A 33 -1.33 -9.49 -4.31
C ALA A 33 -0.12 -9.09 -3.46
N PRO A 34 1.01 -8.66 -4.06
CA PRO A 34 2.21 -8.26 -3.34
C PRO A 34 2.05 -6.86 -2.71
N LEU A 35 1.04 -6.69 -1.86
CA LEU A 35 0.67 -5.44 -1.22
C LEU A 35 1.60 -5.16 -0.04
N LEU A 36 2.34 -4.05 -0.12
CA LEU A 36 3.16 -3.56 0.98
C LEU A 36 2.33 -2.81 2.02
N ARG A 37 1.43 -1.91 1.56
CA ARG A 37 0.65 -1.05 2.46
C ARG A 37 -0.52 -0.40 1.75
N ILE A 38 -1.59 -0.13 2.50
CA ILE A 38 -2.64 0.82 2.11
C ILE A 38 -2.35 2.14 2.83
N VAL A 39 -2.19 3.22 2.08
CA VAL A 39 -1.96 4.56 2.59
C VAL A 39 -3.23 5.36 2.44
N ARG A 40 -3.74 5.91 3.56
CA ARG A 40 -4.86 6.86 3.51
C ARG A 40 -4.31 8.22 3.09
N THR A 41 -4.89 8.79 2.05
CA THR A 41 -4.64 10.20 1.71
C THR A 41 -5.71 11.05 2.38
N LYS A 42 -5.28 12.12 3.02
CA LYS A 42 -6.15 13.11 3.67
C LYS A 42 -5.59 14.48 3.41
N GLY A 43 -6.40 15.44 2.98
CA GLY A 43 -5.98 16.82 2.78
C GLY A 43 -6.56 17.38 1.48
N GLN A 44 -6.29 18.65 1.24
CA GLN A 44 -6.80 19.40 0.09
C GLN A 44 -5.69 19.66 -0.94
N ASP A 45 -6.08 20.08 -2.14
CA ASP A 45 -5.11 20.46 -3.17
C ASP A 45 -4.15 21.55 -2.66
N GLY A 46 -2.86 21.38 -2.91
CA GLY A 46 -1.79 22.24 -2.40
C GLY A 46 -1.29 21.95 -0.98
N GLU A 47 -1.94 21.06 -0.21
CA GLU A 47 -1.44 20.67 1.11
C GLU A 47 -0.34 19.61 1.04
N THR A 48 0.71 19.77 1.85
CA THR A 48 1.71 18.71 2.05
C THR A 48 1.23 17.77 3.15
N ILE A 49 0.99 16.52 2.79
CA ILE A 49 0.47 15.49 3.69
C ILE A 49 1.60 14.50 3.98
N SER A 50 2.06 14.48 5.24
CA SER A 50 3.05 13.52 5.72
C SER A 50 2.36 12.45 6.57
N GLN A 51 2.23 11.23 6.04
CA GLN A 51 1.74 10.09 6.81
C GLN A 51 2.93 9.31 7.38
N TYR A 52 3.10 9.37 8.71
CA TYR A 52 4.13 8.62 9.42
C TYR A 52 3.56 7.34 10.04
N TYR A 53 4.41 6.33 10.21
CA TYR A 53 4.03 5.04 10.80
C TYR A 53 5.11 4.59 11.80
N ASP A 54 4.88 4.85 13.10
CA ASP A 54 5.86 4.60 14.16
C ASP A 54 6.24 3.11 14.33
N ARG A 55 5.33 2.21 13.94
CA ARG A 55 5.53 0.76 13.99
C ARG A 55 5.43 0.18 12.58
N PRO A 56 6.55 -0.05 11.88
CA PRO A 56 6.50 -0.70 10.58
C PRO A 56 6.00 -2.13 10.73
N GLN A 57 5.02 -2.49 9.91
CA GLN A 57 4.57 -3.87 9.78
C GLN A 57 5.57 -4.59 8.86
N TYR A 58 6.23 -5.63 9.39
CA TYR A 58 7.14 -6.45 8.60
C TYR A 58 6.37 -7.54 7.88
N LEU A 59 6.52 -7.58 6.55
CA LEU A 59 5.97 -8.60 5.67
C LEU A 59 7.07 -9.53 5.16
N PRO A 60 6.76 -10.80 4.88
CA PRO A 60 7.74 -11.73 4.32
C PRO A 60 8.14 -11.32 2.89
N LEU A 61 9.44 -11.43 2.59
CA LEU A 61 9.95 -11.19 1.25
C LEU A 61 9.77 -12.43 0.37
N VAL A 62 9.44 -12.24 -0.90
CA VAL A 62 9.37 -13.33 -1.89
C VAL A 62 10.76 -13.75 -2.37
N ARG A 63 11.75 -12.84 -2.27
CA ARG A 63 13.16 -13.08 -2.62
C ARG A 63 14.09 -12.31 -1.68
N HIS A 64 15.27 -12.86 -1.45
CA HIS A 64 16.28 -12.29 -0.54
C HIS A 64 17.54 -11.75 -1.26
N SER A 65 17.64 -11.95 -2.57
CA SER A 65 18.66 -11.35 -3.43
C SER A 65 17.96 -10.60 -4.55
N PHE A 66 18.30 -9.33 -4.73
CA PHE A 66 17.69 -8.44 -5.71
C PHE A 66 18.59 -7.24 -5.99
N GLU A 67 18.59 -6.79 -7.24
CA GLU A 67 19.29 -5.56 -7.67
C GLU A 67 18.32 -4.41 -7.88
N THR A 68 17.06 -4.74 -8.19
CA THR A 68 15.98 -3.79 -8.45
C THR A 68 14.81 -4.03 -7.51
N ILE A 69 14.14 -2.93 -7.17
CA ILE A 69 12.89 -2.92 -6.40
C ILE A 69 11.89 -2.13 -7.23
N GLN A 70 10.76 -2.73 -7.53
CA GLN A 70 9.65 -2.06 -8.20
C GLN A 70 8.52 -1.86 -7.21
N ALA A 71 8.10 -0.59 -7.07
CA ALA A 71 6.93 -0.22 -6.29
C ALA A 71 5.91 0.50 -7.17
N GLU A 72 4.64 0.17 -6.99
CA GLU A 72 3.53 0.76 -7.74
C GLU A 72 2.51 1.31 -6.77
N LEU A 73 2.01 2.51 -7.08
CA LEU A 73 0.91 3.12 -6.34
C LEU A 73 -0.32 3.04 -7.23
N ARG A 74 -1.36 2.38 -6.73
CA ARG A 74 -2.62 2.20 -7.44
C ARG A 74 -3.80 2.75 -6.65
N LEU A 75 -4.81 3.19 -7.38
CA LEU A 75 -6.13 3.51 -6.84
C LEU A 75 -6.86 2.21 -6.47
N ASN A 76 -7.98 2.33 -5.79
CA ASN A 76 -8.88 1.20 -5.50
C ASN A 76 -9.43 0.53 -6.77
N SER A 77 -9.49 1.25 -7.90
CA SER A 77 -9.85 0.68 -9.21
C SER A 77 -8.80 -0.28 -9.75
N GLY A 78 -7.57 -0.23 -9.21
CA GLY A 78 -6.41 -0.93 -9.75
C GLY A 78 -5.62 -0.09 -10.74
N ASP A 79 -6.08 1.09 -11.16
CA ASP A 79 -5.32 1.97 -12.04
C ASP A 79 -4.12 2.60 -11.31
N PHE A 80 -3.08 2.99 -12.05
CA PHE A 80 -1.99 3.78 -11.50
C PHE A 80 -2.51 5.10 -10.93
N VAL A 81 -1.94 5.55 -9.81
CA VAL A 81 -2.22 6.89 -9.29
C VAL A 81 -1.73 7.93 -10.30
N PRO A 82 -2.60 8.82 -10.81
CA PRO A 82 -2.25 9.80 -11.83
C PRO A 82 -1.54 11.00 -11.17
N PHE A 83 -0.28 10.82 -10.76
CA PHE A 83 0.50 11.91 -10.19
C PHE A 83 0.77 12.98 -11.26
N GLU A 84 0.03 14.08 -11.20
CA GLU A 84 0.34 15.29 -11.97
C GLU A 84 1.41 16.14 -11.27
N ARG A 85 1.41 16.13 -9.93
CA ARG A 85 2.26 16.94 -9.05
C ARG A 85 2.55 16.19 -7.75
N GLY A 86 3.59 16.62 -7.04
CA GLY A 86 3.97 16.08 -5.73
C GLY A 86 5.21 15.19 -5.76
N LYS A 87 5.64 14.74 -4.58
CA LYS A 87 6.81 13.87 -4.40
C LYS A 87 6.39 12.65 -3.59
N VAL A 88 6.75 11.46 -4.06
CA VAL A 88 6.58 10.21 -3.32
C VAL A 88 7.94 9.80 -2.75
N ILE A 89 7.97 9.48 -1.45
CA ILE A 89 9.15 8.95 -0.78
C ILE A 89 8.76 7.62 -0.15
N ILE A 90 9.44 6.54 -0.55
CA ILE A 90 9.27 5.20 0.02
C ILE A 90 10.54 4.87 0.81
N VAL A 91 10.38 4.57 2.10
CA VAL A 91 11.46 4.10 2.96
C VAL A 91 11.19 2.65 3.32
N LEU A 92 12.11 1.75 2.96
CA LEU A 92 11.98 0.31 3.21
C LEU A 92 12.93 -0.12 4.33
N HIS A 93 12.39 -0.87 5.29
CA HIS A 93 13.16 -1.45 6.39
C HIS A 93 13.26 -2.96 6.17
N PHE A 94 14.48 -3.46 6.03
CA PHE A 94 14.75 -4.89 5.91
C PHE A 94 15.24 -5.44 7.25
N ARG A 95 14.60 -6.51 7.74
CA ARG A 95 14.97 -7.18 8.99
C ARG A 95 15.17 -8.65 8.75
N ILE A 96 16.34 -9.17 9.14
CA ILE A 96 16.61 -10.60 9.18
C ILE A 96 15.68 -11.22 10.23
N ARG A 97 14.85 -12.19 9.84
CA ARG A 97 14.14 -13.04 10.78
C ARG A 97 15.16 -14.01 11.37
N GLN A 98 15.49 -13.83 12.64
CA GLN A 98 16.15 -14.87 13.41
C GLN A 98 15.09 -15.94 13.70
N ILE A 99 15.25 -17.10 13.08
CA ILE A 99 14.53 -18.30 13.50
C ILE A 99 15.32 -18.80 14.71
N LEU A 100 14.71 -18.70 15.90
CA LEU A 100 15.16 -19.39 17.11
C LEU A 100 14.65 -20.83 17.07
#